data_AF-A0A954A9L9-F1
#
_entry.id   AF-A0A954A9L9-F1
#
_cell.length_a   1.000
_cell.length_b   1.000
_cell.length_c   1.000
_cell.angle_alpha   90.00
_cell.angle_beta   90.00
_cell.angle_gamma   90.00
#
_symmetry.space_group_name_H-M   'P 1'
#
loop_
_entity.id
_entity.type
_entity.pdbx_description
1 polymer ?
#
loop_
_entity_poly.entity_id
_entity_poly.type
_entity_poly.pdbx_seq_one_letter_code
_entity_poly.pdbx_strand_id
1 'polypeptide(L)'
;MKYFAYGTNCNPAVLERKGIAFSDRRRASLTGYRLLFNKLALRERLPDDIGFANIEADPNGTVEGILYEISDADRVTLDESERVPDHYVRIAVTVDTEAGPVEGETYQAHPSKTALGLRPSRNYINHMLSARDFLSRQYYEALDAAQTYHGECATCHRHREVIFLSEDDRLHMLCQPCREARLTWGTARGRPLTIPETEAIMTELVLDKPGFPSIQELIRTAIASSLIDP
;
A
#
# COMPACT_ATOMS: atom_id res chain seq x y z
N MET A 1 -14.33 -21.19 -4.61
CA MET A 1 -15.24 -20.02 -4.51
C MET A 1 -14.67 -18.83 -5.29
N LYS A 2 -15.51 -17.85 -5.68
CA LYS A 2 -15.11 -16.64 -6.44
C LYS A 2 -15.02 -15.41 -5.53
N TYR A 3 -13.82 -14.85 -5.39
CA TYR A 3 -13.55 -13.70 -4.52
C TYR A 3 -13.16 -12.46 -5.34
N PHE A 4 -13.92 -11.37 -5.21
CA PHE A 4 -13.58 -10.09 -5.85
C PHE A 4 -12.75 -9.21 -4.91
N ALA A 5 -11.49 -8.98 -5.28
CA ALA A 5 -10.59 -8.07 -4.60
C ALA A 5 -10.59 -6.69 -5.29
N TYR A 6 -10.70 -5.62 -4.50
CA TYR A 6 -10.62 -4.23 -4.98
C TYR A 6 -9.59 -3.37 -4.20
N GLY A 7 -8.96 -3.94 -3.17
CA GLY A 7 -7.99 -3.27 -2.31
C GLY A 7 -6.58 -3.86 -2.45
N THR A 8 -5.84 -3.95 -1.34
CA THR A 8 -4.46 -4.50 -1.37
C THR A 8 -4.37 -5.95 -1.81
N ASN A 9 -5.44 -6.73 -1.69
CA ASN A 9 -5.50 -8.11 -2.21
C ASN A 9 -5.49 -8.16 -3.76
N CYS A 10 -5.61 -7.02 -4.46
CA CYS A 10 -5.27 -6.92 -5.88
C CYS A 10 -3.77 -7.17 -6.17
N ASN A 11 -2.92 -7.13 -5.13
CA ASN A 11 -1.55 -7.61 -5.20
C ASN A 11 -1.49 -9.10 -4.80
N PRO A 12 -1.15 -10.02 -5.73
CA PRO A 12 -1.07 -11.46 -5.42
C PRO A 12 -0.11 -11.79 -4.27
N ALA A 13 1.02 -11.07 -4.14
CA ALA A 13 1.97 -11.27 -3.06
C ALA A 13 1.42 -10.86 -1.68
N VAL A 14 0.32 -10.10 -1.62
CA VAL A 14 -0.40 -9.85 -0.36
C VAL A 14 -1.23 -11.07 0.03
N LEU A 15 -1.92 -11.72 -0.91
CA LEU A 15 -2.67 -12.96 -0.65
C LEU A 15 -1.74 -14.12 -0.27
N GLU A 16 -0.65 -14.30 -1.02
CA GLU A 16 0.34 -15.35 -0.73
C GLU A 16 0.94 -15.21 0.67
N ARG A 17 1.26 -13.98 1.12
CA ARG A 17 1.74 -13.71 2.48
C ARG A 17 0.70 -13.98 3.57
N LYS A 18 -0.60 -13.95 3.23
CA LYS A 18 -1.69 -14.38 4.12
C LYS A 18 -1.85 -15.91 4.13
N GLY A 19 -1.09 -16.65 3.34
CA GLY A 19 -1.22 -18.09 3.18
C GLY A 19 -2.39 -18.51 2.28
N ILE A 20 -2.88 -17.59 1.44
CA ILE A 20 -4.04 -17.83 0.56
C ILE A 20 -3.56 -18.24 -0.84
N ALA A 21 -3.92 -19.44 -1.26
CA ALA A 21 -3.71 -19.91 -2.62
C ALA A 21 -4.89 -19.55 -3.54
N PHE A 22 -4.61 -19.33 -4.82
CA PHE A 22 -5.63 -19.13 -5.86
C PHE A 22 -5.27 -19.91 -7.12
N SER A 23 -6.29 -20.42 -7.84
CA SER A 23 -6.12 -21.20 -9.07
C SER A 23 -6.33 -20.39 -10.35
N ASP A 24 -7.07 -19.29 -10.27
CA ASP A 24 -7.34 -18.39 -11.39
C ASP A 24 -7.43 -16.93 -10.89
N ARG A 25 -7.16 -15.99 -11.79
CA ARG A 25 -7.34 -14.55 -11.57
C ARG A 25 -7.70 -13.86 -12.88
N ARG A 26 -8.73 -13.01 -12.83
CA ARG A 26 -9.24 -12.32 -14.03
C ARG A 26 -9.62 -10.89 -13.69
N ARG A 27 -9.56 -10.02 -14.70
CA ARG A 27 -10.10 -8.66 -14.63
C ARG A 27 -11.59 -8.74 -14.34
N ALA A 28 -12.06 -7.91 -13.41
CA ALA A 28 -13.47 -7.78 -13.11
C ALA A 28 -13.81 -6.35 -12.68
N SER A 29 -15.06 -5.95 -12.94
CA SER A 29 -15.60 -4.68 -12.48
C SER A 29 -16.92 -4.87 -11.73
N LEU A 30 -17.09 -4.12 -10.65
CA LEU A 30 -18.30 -4.08 -9.85
C LEU A 30 -19.02 -2.75 -10.08
N THR A 31 -20.05 -2.76 -10.92
CA THR A 31 -20.91 -1.59 -11.18
C THR A 31 -21.87 -1.35 -10.02
N GLY A 32 -22.29 -0.10 -9.81
CA GLY A 32 -23.22 0.24 -8.73
C GLY A 32 -22.53 0.48 -7.39
N TYR A 33 -21.20 0.55 -7.37
CA TYR A 33 -20.38 0.80 -6.20
C TYR A 33 -19.28 1.82 -6.50
N ARG A 34 -18.84 2.53 -5.46
CA ARG A 34 -17.67 3.40 -5.48
C ARG A 34 -16.60 2.93 -4.51
N LEU A 35 -15.34 3.11 -4.88
CA LEU A 35 -14.19 2.88 -4.00
C LEU A 35 -13.99 4.10 -3.08
N LEU A 36 -13.78 3.84 -1.80
CA LEU A 36 -13.46 4.82 -0.78
C LEU A 36 -12.26 4.34 0.04
N PHE A 37 -11.56 5.26 0.68
CA PHE A 37 -10.52 4.94 1.67
C PHE A 37 -10.98 5.33 3.06
N ASN A 38 -12.19 4.93 3.45
CA ASN A 38 -12.82 5.34 4.70
C ASN A 38 -12.84 4.25 5.78
N LYS A 39 -12.22 3.09 5.55
CA LYS A 39 -12.12 2.03 6.56
C LYS A 39 -10.98 2.33 7.53
N LEU A 40 -11.27 2.39 8.84
CA LEU A 40 -10.29 2.68 9.89
C LEU A 40 -9.13 1.68 9.89
N ALA A 41 -7.89 2.16 9.76
CA ALA A 41 -6.70 1.32 9.85
C ALA A 41 -6.31 1.04 11.31
N LEU A 42 -7.17 0.30 12.04
CA LEU A 42 -7.00 -0.09 13.46
C LEU A 42 -5.73 -0.95 13.70
N ARG A 43 -4.57 -0.31 13.66
CA ARG A 43 -3.25 -0.83 14.00
C ARG A 43 -2.57 0.23 14.85
N GLU A 44 -2.13 -0.13 16.05
CA GLU A 44 -1.59 0.80 17.05
C GLU A 44 -0.43 1.68 16.56
N ARG A 45 0.31 1.23 15.55
CA ARG A 45 1.47 1.95 15.00
C ARG A 45 1.13 2.89 13.84
N LEU A 46 -0.08 2.85 13.27
CA LEU A 46 -0.46 3.71 12.15
C LEU A 46 -1.07 5.04 12.64
N PRO A 47 -0.89 6.14 11.89
CA PRO A 47 -1.62 7.38 12.16
C PRO A 47 -3.14 7.21 12.11
N ASP A 48 -3.87 7.98 12.93
CA ASP A 48 -5.31 7.85 13.13
C ASP A 48 -6.14 8.18 11.88
N ASP A 49 -5.61 9.01 10.99
CA ASP A 49 -6.23 9.44 9.74
C ASP A 49 -5.88 8.54 8.55
N ILE A 50 -5.31 7.35 8.80
CA ILE A 50 -5.12 6.33 7.77
C ILE A 50 -6.41 5.56 7.49
N GLY A 51 -6.73 5.51 6.19
CA GLY A 51 -7.86 4.78 5.63
C GLY A 51 -7.44 3.60 4.76
N PHE A 52 -8.13 2.48 4.92
CA PHE A 52 -8.08 1.35 4.00
C PHE A 52 -9.29 1.37 3.06
N ALA A 53 -9.17 0.61 1.96
CA ALA A 53 -10.19 0.51 0.94
C ALA A 53 -11.52 -0.01 1.51
N ASN A 54 -12.60 0.59 1.05
CA ASN A 54 -13.98 0.17 1.28
C ASN A 54 -14.76 0.41 -0.02
N ILE A 55 -15.92 -0.23 -0.13
CA ILE A 55 -16.88 0.04 -1.19
C ILE A 55 -18.22 0.45 -0.59
N GLU A 56 -18.88 1.40 -1.21
CA GLU A 56 -20.24 1.82 -0.86
C GLU A 56 -21.10 1.84 -2.12
N ALA A 57 -22.41 1.68 -1.96
CA ALA A 57 -23.34 1.75 -3.08
C ALA A 57 -23.28 3.13 -3.75
N ASP A 58 -23.17 3.14 -5.07
CA ASP A 58 -23.20 4.31 -5.93
C ASP A 58 -23.73 3.87 -7.30
N PRO A 59 -24.98 4.18 -7.67
CA PRO A 59 -25.58 3.72 -8.92
C PRO A 59 -24.79 4.06 -10.19
N ASN A 60 -23.96 5.10 -10.15
CA ASN A 60 -23.12 5.53 -11.28
C ASN A 60 -21.65 5.14 -11.11
N GLY A 61 -21.30 4.53 -9.98
CA GLY A 61 -19.96 4.13 -9.64
C GLY A 61 -19.56 2.80 -10.30
N THR A 62 -18.26 2.62 -10.48
CA THR A 62 -17.68 1.33 -10.85
C THR A 62 -16.37 1.13 -10.09
N VAL A 63 -16.19 -0.06 -9.53
CA VAL A 63 -14.94 -0.48 -8.87
C VAL A 63 -14.29 -1.55 -9.71
N GLU A 64 -13.06 -1.31 -10.17
CA GLU A 64 -12.28 -2.32 -10.89
C GLU A 64 -11.37 -3.08 -9.93
N GLY A 65 -11.14 -4.36 -10.24
CA GLY A 65 -10.37 -5.24 -9.38
C GLY A 65 -10.07 -6.58 -10.03
N ILE A 66 -9.73 -7.56 -9.18
CA ILE A 66 -9.39 -8.91 -9.60
C ILE A 66 -10.41 -9.89 -9.02
N LEU A 67 -11.00 -10.70 -9.89
CA LEU A 67 -11.77 -11.86 -9.48
C LEU A 67 -10.84 -13.07 -9.36
N TYR A 68 -10.63 -13.55 -8.14
CA TYR A 68 -9.86 -14.74 -7.83
C TYR A 68 -10.75 -15.97 -7.70
N GLU A 69 -10.17 -17.13 -7.99
CA GLU A 69 -10.73 -18.42 -7.57
C GLU A 69 -9.87 -19.02 -6.46
N ILE A 70 -10.45 -19.17 -5.27
CA ILE A 70 -9.78 -19.70 -4.06
C ILE A 70 -10.55 -20.89 -3.50
N SER A 71 -9.90 -21.72 -2.68
CA SER A 71 -10.58 -22.83 -2.00
C SER A 71 -11.47 -22.33 -0.85
N ASP A 72 -12.37 -23.17 -0.35
CA ASP A 72 -13.15 -22.82 0.84
C ASP A 72 -12.30 -22.73 2.12
N ALA A 73 -11.19 -23.47 2.18
CA ALA A 73 -10.22 -23.36 3.27
C ALA A 73 -9.51 -22.00 3.23
N ASP A 74 -9.05 -21.58 2.05
CA ASP A 74 -8.46 -20.26 1.83
C ASP A 74 -9.46 -19.12 2.12
N ARG A 75 -10.74 -19.33 1.83
CA ARG A 75 -11.81 -18.37 2.17
C ARG A 75 -11.91 -18.15 3.68
N VAL A 76 -11.77 -19.19 4.50
CA VAL A 76 -11.76 -19.06 5.97
C VAL A 76 -10.53 -18.27 6.44
N THR A 77 -9.34 -18.55 5.91
CA THR A 77 -8.13 -17.77 6.20
C THR A 77 -8.28 -16.31 5.76
N LEU A 78 -8.93 -16.06 4.62
CA LEU A 78 -9.23 -14.72 4.16
C LEU A 78 -10.18 -14.00 5.13
N ASP A 79 -11.24 -14.65 5.60
CA ASP A 79 -12.16 -14.11 6.60
C ASP A 79 -11.46 -13.70 7.90
N GLU A 80 -10.54 -14.52 8.39
CA GLU A 80 -9.70 -14.20 9.56
C GLU A 80 -8.82 -12.98 9.29
N SER A 81 -8.21 -12.91 8.10
CA SER A 81 -7.34 -11.79 7.71
C SER A 81 -8.09 -10.46 7.58
N GLU A 82 -9.33 -10.51 7.09
CA GLU A 82 -10.24 -9.36 6.98
C GLU A 82 -11.00 -9.11 8.30
N ARG A 83 -10.79 -9.97 9.31
CA ARG A 83 -11.41 -9.93 10.65
C ARG A 83 -12.93 -9.85 10.58
N VAL A 84 -13.53 -10.73 9.80
CA VAL A 84 -14.98 -10.86 9.69
C VAL A 84 -15.56 -11.46 10.98
N PRO A 85 -16.72 -10.98 11.47
CA PRO A 85 -17.57 -9.91 10.93
C PRO A 85 -17.30 -8.51 11.55
N ASP A 86 -16.28 -8.36 12.39
CA ASP A 86 -16.07 -7.11 13.16
C ASP A 86 -15.51 -5.96 12.30
N HIS A 87 -14.51 -6.24 11.45
CA HIS A 87 -13.86 -5.18 10.65
C HIS A 87 -14.48 -5.00 9.27
N TYR A 88 -14.72 -6.12 8.60
CA TYR A 88 -15.44 -6.20 7.34
C TYR A 88 -16.58 -7.21 7.49
N VAL A 89 -17.59 -7.05 6.66
CA VAL A 89 -18.65 -8.03 6.45
C VAL A 89 -18.53 -8.60 5.05
N ARG A 90 -18.85 -9.89 4.88
CA ARG A 90 -18.98 -10.49 3.56
C ARG A 90 -20.27 -10.00 2.91
N ILE A 91 -20.18 -9.67 1.62
CA ILE A 91 -21.34 -9.39 0.79
C ILE A 91 -21.26 -10.21 -0.50
N ALA A 92 -22.41 -10.70 -0.96
CA ALA A 92 -22.53 -11.28 -2.29
C ALA A 92 -22.55 -10.15 -3.32
N VAL A 93 -21.83 -10.34 -4.42
CA VAL A 93 -21.75 -9.38 -5.53
C VAL A 93 -21.81 -10.11 -6.86
N THR A 94 -22.26 -9.39 -7.87
CA THR A 94 -22.14 -9.81 -9.27
C THR A 94 -21.17 -8.86 -9.94
N VAL A 95 -20.08 -9.39 -10.48
CA VAL A 95 -19.04 -8.61 -11.16
C VAL A 95 -19.05 -8.92 -12.64
N ASP A 96 -18.80 -7.90 -13.46
CA ASP A 96 -18.66 -8.06 -14.89
C ASP A 96 -17.24 -8.50 -15.24
N THR A 97 -17.13 -9.56 -16.04
CA THR A 97 -15.87 -10.04 -16.61
C THR A 97 -15.99 -10.07 -18.14
N GLU A 98 -14.87 -10.28 -18.84
CA GLU A 98 -14.90 -10.43 -20.31
C GLU A 98 -15.80 -11.59 -20.78
N ALA A 99 -15.98 -12.62 -19.96
CA ALA A 99 -16.84 -13.77 -20.26
C ALA A 99 -18.31 -13.55 -19.87
N GLY A 100 -18.66 -12.39 -19.30
CA GLY A 100 -19.98 -12.07 -18.77
C GLY A 100 -19.99 -11.91 -17.24
N PRO A 101 -21.18 -11.69 -16.65
CA PRO A 101 -21.34 -11.49 -15.21
C PRO A 101 -21.06 -12.78 -14.44
N VAL A 102 -20.39 -12.65 -13.29
CA VAL A 102 -20.05 -13.76 -12.40
C VAL A 102 -20.45 -13.41 -10.97
N GLU A 103 -21.20 -14.30 -10.32
CA GLU A 103 -21.50 -14.20 -8.89
C GLU A 103 -20.28 -14.57 -8.05
N GLY A 104 -20.09 -13.84 -6.96
CA GLY A 104 -19.01 -14.09 -6.02
C GLY A 104 -19.22 -13.34 -4.71
N GLU A 105 -18.16 -13.30 -3.91
CA GLU A 105 -18.15 -12.59 -2.64
C GLU A 105 -17.07 -11.52 -2.63
N THR A 106 -17.33 -10.46 -1.87
CA THR A 106 -16.31 -9.47 -1.50
C THR A 106 -16.53 -9.02 -0.05
N TYR A 107 -15.69 -8.12 0.41
CA TYR A 107 -15.73 -7.59 1.78
C TYR A 107 -16.11 -6.12 1.74
N GLN A 108 -17.06 -5.70 2.57
CA GLN A 108 -17.42 -4.30 2.78
C GLN A 108 -17.10 -3.92 4.22
N ALA A 109 -16.53 -2.72 4.45
CA ALA A 109 -16.15 -2.31 5.79
C ALA A 109 -17.38 -2.29 6.69
N HIS A 110 -17.24 -2.82 7.91
CA HIS A 110 -18.31 -2.75 8.88
C HIS A 110 -18.59 -1.27 9.21
N PRO A 111 -19.86 -0.80 9.28
CA PRO A 111 -20.17 0.62 9.46
C PRO A 111 -19.50 1.26 10.69
N SER A 112 -19.40 0.52 11.80
CA SER A 112 -18.70 0.98 13.03
C SER A 112 -17.19 1.13 12.90
N LYS A 113 -16.61 0.72 11.76
CA LYS A 113 -15.18 0.74 11.47
C LYS A 113 -14.87 1.68 10.30
N THR A 114 -15.76 2.63 10.02
CA THR A 114 -15.58 3.66 9.00
C THR A 114 -15.48 5.05 9.61
N ALA A 115 -14.75 5.96 8.97
CA ALA A 115 -14.68 7.37 9.36
C ALA A 115 -14.43 8.28 8.14
N LEU A 116 -14.84 9.54 8.26
CA LEU A 116 -14.60 10.56 7.23
C LEU A 116 -13.18 11.14 7.35
N GLY A 117 -12.68 11.66 6.22
CA GLY A 117 -11.39 12.37 6.18
C GLY A 117 -10.15 11.48 6.16
N LEU A 118 -10.32 10.16 6.24
CA LEU A 118 -9.21 9.21 6.16
C LEU A 118 -8.54 9.20 4.78
N ARG A 119 -7.25 8.87 4.75
CA ARG A 119 -6.44 8.80 3.53
C ARG A 119 -5.59 7.51 3.51
N PRO A 120 -5.46 6.83 2.37
CA PRO A 120 -4.54 5.71 2.25
C PRO A 120 -3.09 6.20 2.24
N SER A 121 -2.16 5.36 2.68
CA SER A 121 -0.74 5.63 2.41
C SER A 121 -0.39 5.38 0.95
N ARG A 122 0.68 6.00 0.45
CA ARG A 122 1.19 5.70 -0.90
C ARG A 122 1.58 4.22 -1.05
N ASN A 123 2.12 3.58 -0.01
CA ASN A 123 2.43 2.14 -0.07
C ASN A 123 1.16 1.27 -0.20
N TYR A 124 0.06 1.69 0.42
CA TYR A 124 -1.24 1.03 0.28
C TYR A 124 -1.74 1.12 -1.16
N ILE A 125 -1.70 2.31 -1.76
CA ILE A 125 -2.05 2.53 -3.17
C ILE A 125 -1.15 1.71 -4.10
N ASN A 126 0.17 1.66 -3.85
CA ASN A 126 1.10 0.89 -4.67
C ASN A 126 0.77 -0.61 -4.73
N HIS A 127 0.25 -1.19 -3.64
CA HIS A 127 -0.26 -2.56 -3.70
C HIS A 127 -1.44 -2.68 -4.66
N MET A 128 -2.37 -1.73 -4.67
CA MET A 128 -3.49 -1.74 -5.61
C MET A 128 -3.02 -1.53 -7.05
N LEU A 129 -2.09 -0.60 -7.29
CA LEU A 129 -1.50 -0.34 -8.61
C LEU A 129 -0.70 -1.53 -9.17
N SER A 130 -0.28 -2.50 -8.35
CA SER A 130 0.35 -3.73 -8.85
C SER A 130 -0.57 -4.57 -9.74
N ALA A 131 -1.88 -4.32 -9.70
CA ALA A 131 -2.87 -4.92 -10.60
C ALA A 131 -2.97 -4.22 -11.96
N ARG A 132 -1.94 -3.48 -12.41
CA ARG A 132 -1.94 -2.70 -13.66
C ARG A 132 -2.55 -3.43 -14.86
N ASP A 133 -2.22 -4.70 -15.05
CA ASP A 133 -2.70 -5.49 -16.19
C ASP A 133 -4.21 -5.88 -16.09
N PHE A 134 -4.77 -5.80 -14.88
CA PHE A 134 -6.17 -6.07 -14.57
C PHE A 134 -7.04 -4.81 -14.47
N LEU A 135 -6.43 -3.62 -14.45
CA LEU A 135 -7.13 -2.34 -14.36
C LEU A 135 -7.16 -1.65 -15.71
N SER A 136 -8.23 -0.90 -15.99
CA SER A 136 -8.31 -0.04 -17.15
C SER A 136 -7.31 1.10 -16.96
N ARG A 137 -6.84 1.67 -18.06
CA ARG A 137 -5.90 2.80 -18.00
C ARG A 137 -6.46 3.96 -17.19
N GLN A 138 -7.74 4.29 -17.41
CA GLN A 138 -8.39 5.40 -16.71
C GLN A 138 -8.51 5.14 -15.21
N TYR A 139 -8.89 3.92 -14.81
CA TYR A 139 -9.00 3.57 -13.40
C TYR A 139 -7.64 3.56 -12.71
N TYR A 140 -6.62 3.01 -13.37
CA TYR A 140 -5.24 3.04 -12.89
C TYR A 140 -4.74 4.47 -12.65
N GLU A 141 -4.90 5.35 -13.63
CA GLU A 141 -4.45 6.75 -13.54
C GLU A 141 -5.20 7.51 -12.42
N ALA A 142 -6.52 7.29 -12.29
CA ALA A 142 -7.30 7.87 -11.21
C ALA A 142 -6.87 7.37 -9.82
N LEU A 143 -6.54 6.08 -9.71
CA LEU A 143 -6.05 5.48 -8.48
C LEU A 143 -4.64 5.99 -8.11
N ASP A 144 -3.75 6.15 -9.08
CA ASP A 144 -2.40 6.68 -8.86
C ASP A 144 -2.42 8.17 -8.44
N ALA A 145 -3.39 8.93 -8.97
CA ALA A 145 -3.65 10.31 -8.58
C ALA A 145 -4.49 10.46 -7.29
N ALA A 146 -4.86 9.36 -6.64
CA ALA A 146 -5.65 9.42 -5.40
C ALA A 146 -4.93 10.22 -4.32
N GLN A 147 -5.71 10.97 -3.52
CA GLN A 147 -5.16 11.66 -2.37
C GLN A 147 -4.63 10.65 -1.36
N THR A 148 -3.37 10.81 -0.99
CA THR A 148 -2.68 9.95 -0.02
C THR A 148 -2.40 10.70 1.28
N TYR A 149 -1.98 9.93 2.27
CA TYR A 149 -1.52 10.45 3.54
C TYR A 149 -0.21 11.22 3.40
N HIS A 150 -0.16 12.38 4.05
CA HIS A 150 1.05 13.18 4.18
C HIS A 150 1.52 13.14 5.63
N GLY A 151 2.83 13.07 5.81
CA GLY A 151 3.45 13.10 7.12
C GLY A 151 4.85 13.67 7.05
N GLU A 152 5.47 13.85 8.20
CA GLU A 152 6.88 14.23 8.28
C GLU A 152 7.75 13.01 7.96
N CYS A 153 8.67 13.17 7.01
CA CYS A 153 9.63 12.11 6.70
C CYS A 153 10.73 12.04 7.77
N ALA A 154 10.92 10.86 8.37
CA ALA A 154 11.90 10.60 9.43
C ALA A 154 13.37 10.91 9.06
N THR A 155 13.69 11.03 7.77
CA THR A 155 15.06 11.27 7.31
C THR A 155 15.34 12.74 6.97
N CYS A 156 14.35 13.45 6.42
CA CYS A 156 14.57 14.80 5.87
C CYS A 156 13.65 15.85 6.48
N HIS A 157 12.79 15.45 7.41
CA HIS A 157 11.87 16.29 8.18
C HIS A 157 10.89 17.13 7.35
N ARG A 158 10.75 16.85 6.04
CA ARG A 158 9.78 17.55 5.19
C ARG A 158 8.41 16.87 5.27
N HIS A 159 7.37 17.68 5.41
CA HIS A 159 5.98 17.25 5.36
C HIS A 159 5.51 17.05 3.91
N ARG A 160 5.25 15.81 3.52
CA ARG A 160 4.83 15.43 2.15
C ARG A 160 4.21 14.04 2.14
N GLU A 161 3.83 13.55 0.98
CA GLU A 161 3.45 12.15 0.83
C GLU A 161 4.54 11.22 1.38
N VAL A 162 4.12 10.27 2.22
CA VAL A 162 4.99 9.29 2.86
C VAL A 162 4.53 7.87 2.60
N ILE A 163 5.50 6.97 2.63
CA ILE A 163 5.31 5.53 2.72
C ILE A 163 5.70 5.06 4.12
N PHE A 164 5.07 3.98 4.55
CA PHE A 164 5.38 3.34 5.82
C PHE A 164 6.37 2.20 5.61
N LEU A 165 7.47 2.23 6.34
CA LEU A 165 8.47 1.17 6.39
C LEU A 165 8.53 0.62 7.81
N SER A 166 8.45 -0.70 7.96
CA SER A 166 8.64 -1.37 9.26
C SER A 166 10.06 -1.91 9.33
N GLU A 167 10.80 -1.55 10.38
CA GLU A 167 12.18 -1.99 10.65
C GLU A 167 12.34 -2.12 12.18
N ASP A 168 12.88 -3.25 12.66
CA ASP A 168 13.10 -3.53 14.09
C ASP A 168 11.91 -3.19 15.00
N ASP A 169 10.72 -3.64 14.61
CA ASP A 169 9.45 -3.35 15.29
C ASP A 169 9.04 -1.86 15.37
N ARG A 170 9.73 -0.99 14.64
CA ARG A 170 9.39 0.43 14.52
C ARG A 170 8.78 0.72 13.16
N LEU A 171 7.74 1.55 13.16
CA LEU A 171 7.18 2.11 11.94
C LEU A 171 7.84 3.45 11.65
N HIS A 172 8.38 3.59 10.46
CA HIS A 172 8.97 4.81 9.97
C HIS A 172 8.21 5.37 8.78
N MET A 173 8.08 6.69 8.74
CA MET A 173 7.50 7.41 7.61
C MET A 173 8.62 7.98 6.76
N LEU A 174 8.69 7.57 5.50
CA LEU A 174 9.69 8.05 4.55
C LEU A 174 9.01 8.65 3.33
N CYS A 175 9.48 9.80 2.86
CA CYS A 175 9.12 10.22 1.51
C CYS A 175 9.81 9.33 0.48
N GLN A 176 9.25 9.27 -0.73
CA GLN A 176 9.81 8.44 -1.80
C GLN A 176 11.30 8.74 -2.09
N PRO A 177 11.76 10.00 -2.21
CA PRO A 177 13.17 10.29 -2.42
C PRO A 177 14.09 9.72 -1.32
N CYS A 178 13.73 9.81 -0.05
CA CYS A 178 14.57 9.28 1.04
C CYS A 178 14.59 7.75 1.05
N ARG A 179 13.49 7.09 0.68
CA ARG A 179 13.45 5.63 0.51
C ARG A 179 14.30 5.18 -0.67
N GLU A 180 14.21 5.87 -1.80
CA GLU A 180 15.03 5.59 -2.98
C GLU A 180 16.51 5.87 -2.70
N ALA A 181 16.82 6.93 -1.94
CA ALA A 181 18.16 7.21 -1.45
C ALA A 181 18.66 6.03 -0.61
N ARG A 182 17.86 5.49 0.32
CA ARG A 182 18.21 4.26 1.06
C ARG A 182 18.49 3.05 0.16
N LEU A 183 17.74 2.86 -0.93
CA LEU A 183 18.00 1.79 -1.91
C LEU A 183 19.26 2.05 -2.73
N THR A 184 19.51 3.29 -3.14
CA THR A 184 20.64 3.66 -3.99
C THR A 184 21.95 3.70 -3.19
N TRP A 185 21.93 4.27 -1.98
CA TRP A 185 23.02 4.18 -1.02
C TRP A 185 23.21 2.75 -0.53
N GLY A 186 22.10 2.04 -0.33
CA GLY A 186 22.08 0.65 0.05
C GLY A 186 22.76 -0.30 -0.91
N THR A 187 22.51 -0.11 -2.20
CA THR A 187 23.13 -0.91 -3.27
C THR A 187 24.63 -0.62 -3.39
N ALA A 188 25.07 0.61 -3.06
CA ALA A 188 26.48 0.95 -3.04
C ALA A 188 27.27 0.30 -1.88
N ARG A 189 26.60 -0.12 -0.80
CA ARG A 189 27.24 -0.65 0.42
C ARG A 189 27.02 -2.15 0.66
N GLY A 190 26.49 -2.88 -0.33
CA GLY A 190 26.14 -4.30 -0.16
C GLY A 190 24.99 -4.58 0.81
N ARG A 191 24.52 -3.57 1.58
CA ARG A 191 23.28 -3.57 2.37
C ARG A 191 22.61 -2.18 2.33
N PRO A 192 21.27 -2.11 2.42
CA PRO A 192 20.55 -0.87 2.70
C PRO A 192 21.13 -0.10 3.89
N LEU A 193 21.18 1.23 3.78
CA LEU A 193 21.39 2.08 4.95
C LEU A 193 20.19 1.97 5.90
N THR A 194 20.43 2.05 7.20
CA THR A 194 19.37 2.19 8.19
C THR A 194 18.78 3.60 8.12
N ILE A 195 17.63 3.80 8.75
CA ILE A 195 17.03 5.13 8.82
C ILE A 195 17.91 6.13 9.58
N PRO A 196 18.48 5.79 10.76
CA PRO A 196 19.44 6.67 11.45
C PRO A 196 20.66 7.03 10.60
N GLU A 197 21.23 6.07 9.85
CA GLU A 197 22.35 6.33 8.94
C GLU A 197 21.96 7.31 7.82
N THR A 198 20.78 7.09 7.22
CA THR A 198 20.22 7.93 6.15
C THR A 198 19.93 9.34 6.67
N GLU A 199 19.36 9.47 7.87
CA GLU A 199 19.07 10.74 8.54
C GLU A 199 20.36 11.49 8.90
N ALA A 200 21.34 10.83 9.48
CA ALA A 200 22.64 11.42 9.81
C ALA A 200 23.34 11.95 8.55
N ILE A 201 23.40 11.17 7.47
CA ILE A 201 23.96 11.63 6.19
C ILE A 201 23.20 12.84 5.64
N MET A 202 21.87 12.80 5.66
CA MET A 202 21.07 13.90 5.13
C MET A 202 21.30 15.19 5.91
N THR A 203 21.26 15.13 7.24
CA THR A 203 21.44 16.28 8.12
C THR A 203 22.86 16.82 8.11
N GLU A 204 23.86 15.94 8.20
CA GLU A 204 25.26 16.35 8.37
C GLU A 204 25.95 16.65 7.04
N LEU A 205 25.54 16.05 5.92
CA LEU A 205 26.28 16.16 4.66
C LEU A 205 25.48 16.73 3.49
N VAL A 206 24.16 16.58 3.43
CA VAL A 206 23.38 16.91 2.22
C VAL A 206 22.56 18.18 2.37
N LEU A 207 21.82 18.33 3.47
CA LEU A 207 20.93 19.47 3.69
C LEU A 207 21.76 20.76 3.75
N ASP A 208 21.36 21.74 2.94
CA ASP A 208 21.96 23.07 2.84
C ASP A 208 23.47 23.10 2.49
N LYS A 209 23.99 22.02 1.89
CA LYS A 209 25.38 21.89 1.43
C LYS A 209 25.47 21.78 -0.10
N PRO A 210 26.63 22.06 -0.73
CA PRO A 210 26.78 22.10 -2.20
C PRO A 210 26.55 20.78 -2.98
N GLY A 211 26.00 19.75 -2.34
CA GLY A 211 25.82 18.43 -2.94
C GLY A 211 27.14 17.70 -3.19
N PHE A 212 27.05 16.46 -3.64
CA PHE A 212 28.20 15.61 -3.94
C PHE A 212 28.21 15.24 -5.43
N PRO A 213 29.40 15.05 -6.03
CA PRO A 213 29.54 14.73 -7.45
C PRO A 213 29.07 13.29 -7.77
N SER A 214 29.04 12.40 -6.78
CA SER A 214 28.48 11.07 -6.90
C SER A 214 28.05 10.52 -5.55
N ILE A 215 27.23 9.48 -5.56
CA ILE A 215 26.85 8.74 -4.36
C ILE A 215 28.06 8.07 -3.71
N GLN A 216 29.02 7.58 -4.49
CA GLN A 216 30.24 6.96 -3.98
C GLN A 216 31.11 7.97 -3.22
N GLU A 217 31.17 9.22 -3.70
CA GLU A 217 31.89 10.29 -3.01
C GLU A 217 31.20 10.63 -1.69
N LEU A 218 29.86 10.77 -1.70
CA LEU A 218 29.08 10.99 -0.49
C LEU A 218 29.28 9.87 0.54
N ILE A 219 29.23 8.60 0.13
CA ILE A 219 29.43 7.45 1.02
C ILE A 219 30.84 7.45 1.60
N ARG A 220 31.87 7.71 0.78
CA ARG A 220 33.25 7.84 1.26
C ARG A 220 33.37 8.95 2.31
N THR A 221 32.73 10.10 2.09
CA THR A 221 32.68 11.18 3.07
C THR A 221 31.91 10.80 4.33
N ALA A 222 30.78 10.11 4.21
CA ALA A 222 29.99 9.63 5.35
C ALA A 222 30.77 8.66 6.25
N ILE A 223 31.52 7.72 5.65
CA ILE A 223 32.42 6.81 6.38
C ILE A 223 33.56 7.60 7.04
N ALA A 224 34.17 8.54 6.32
CA ALA A 224 35.25 9.38 6.87
C ALA A 224 34.79 10.29 8.02
N SER A 225 33.52 10.68 8.03
CA SER A 225 32.88 11.45 9.10
C SER A 225 32.25 10.57 10.19
N SER A 226 32.45 9.25 10.16
CA SER A 226 31.89 8.29 11.13
C SER A 226 30.36 8.33 11.26
N LEU A 227 29.66 8.78 10.21
CA LEU A 227 28.19 8.78 10.18
C LEU A 227 27.64 7.39 9.90
N ILE A 228 28.41 6.57 9.18
CA ILE A 228 28.14 5.17 8.87
C ILE A 228 29.43 4.37 9.00
N ASP A 229 29.31 3.08 9.30
CA ASP A 229 30.43 2.14 9.27
C ASP A 229 30.89 1.88 7.82
N PRO A 230 32.13 1.39 7.60
CA PRO A 230 32.63 1.05 6.26
C PRO A 230 31.77 0.02 5.52
#